data_AF-A0A9P1GT83-F1
#
_entry.id   AF-A0A9P1GT83-F1
#
_cell.length_a   1.000
_cell.length_b   1.000
_cell.length_c   1.000
_cell.angle_alpha   90.00
_cell.angle_beta   90.00
_cell.angle_gamma   90.00
#
_symmetry.space_group_name_H-M   'P 1'
#
loop_
_entity.id
_entity.type
_entity.pdbx_description
1 polymer ?
#
loop_
_entity_poly.entity_id
_entity_poly.type
_entity_poly.pdbx_seq_one_letter_code
_entity_poly.pdbx_strand_id
1 'polypeptide(L)'
;MAAEWRFRELERRLAEVERALADLSNAAPAAVPGFPTITKTKSKLMDDDDNRSSDMSVDEMFGTAVFMPSGDEVRGGVTTMGPCYEIQQSIWDACLVVGLPIISHWDSAIIVVLTLMNIVAQVGFVYIVKQYMSESILGHEQLQELVRFRTNIAHDVKYADLGTGRSLARQVCGLDEQLPWASTQFTAVDNLQNYAKTGTLLALLAIGCWLATTLREVFNISGFVAALRGYEAGPYTVLVESEEGDEVKIATMSRGRRNMLFIFVAFPRLLVAFSLMDTGTRYLANTLALEDLILNAVALAFILDLDELIESAFAPRRARFVLDELHAMPIPRIRIP
;
A
#
# COMPACT_ATOMS: atom_id res chain seq x y z
N MET A 1 27.84 -11.12 -21.57
CA MET A 1 27.71 -12.58 -21.82
C MET A 1 26.79 -13.31 -20.83
N ALA A 2 27.14 -13.56 -19.56
CA ALA A 2 26.25 -14.34 -18.66
C ALA A 2 24.91 -13.64 -18.34
N ALA A 3 24.91 -12.31 -18.21
CA ALA A 3 23.71 -11.52 -17.99
C ALA A 3 22.78 -11.47 -19.22
N GLU A 4 23.35 -11.33 -20.42
CA GLU A 4 22.58 -11.36 -21.68
C GLU A 4 21.92 -12.72 -21.93
N TRP A 5 22.57 -13.81 -21.52
CA TRP A 5 21.99 -15.14 -21.62
C TRP A 5 20.77 -15.30 -20.69
N ARG A 6 20.86 -14.80 -19.45
CA ARG A 6 19.73 -14.80 -18.51
C ARG A 6 18.58 -13.90 -18.97
N PHE A 7 18.89 -12.77 -19.60
CA PHE A 7 17.88 -11.87 -20.14
C PHE A 7 17.10 -12.52 -21.29
N ARG A 8 17.79 -13.18 -22.23
CA ARG A 8 17.14 -13.93 -23.32
C ARG A 8 16.35 -15.15 -22.85
N GLU A 9 16.75 -15.75 -21.73
CA GLU A 9 16.00 -16.84 -21.10
C GLU A 9 14.69 -16.32 -20.46
N LEU A 10 14.72 -15.15 -19.85
CA LEU A 10 13.54 -14.48 -19.31
C LEU A 10 12.56 -14.06 -20.42
N GLU A 11 13.04 -13.49 -21.52
CA GLU A 11 12.20 -13.14 -22.67
C GLU A 11 11.49 -14.36 -23.27
N ARG A 12 12.18 -15.51 -23.36
CA ARG A 12 11.56 -16.76 -23.83
C ARG A 12 10.45 -17.25 -22.91
N ARG A 13 10.66 -17.20 -21.59
CA ARG A 13 9.64 -17.60 -20.61
C ARG A 13 8.44 -16.66 -20.59
N LEU A 14 8.67 -15.36 -20.75
CA LEU A 14 7.59 -14.37 -20.83
C LEU A 14 6.69 -14.64 -22.04
N ALA A 15 7.29 -14.91 -23.21
CA ALA A 15 6.56 -15.22 -24.44
C ALA A 15 5.77 -16.56 -24.37
N GLU A 16 6.25 -17.55 -23.59
CA GLU A 16 5.50 -18.79 -23.34
C GLU A 16 4.26 -18.54 -22.46
N VAL A 17 4.39 -17.70 -21.44
CA VAL A 17 3.27 -17.33 -20.56
C VAL A 17 2.21 -16.52 -21.32
N GLU A 18 2.61 -15.58 -22.17
CA GLU A 18 1.69 -14.80 -23.00
C GLU A 18 0.88 -15.69 -23.96
N ARG A 19 1.49 -16.71 -24.57
CA ARG A 19 0.78 -17.67 -25.41
C ARG A 19 -0.20 -18.51 -24.61
N ALA A 20 0.18 -18.99 -23.42
CA ALA A 20 -0.70 -19.76 -22.56
C ALA A 20 -1.92 -18.95 -22.08
N LEU A 21 -1.73 -17.65 -21.78
CA LEU A 21 -2.81 -16.74 -21.45
C LEU A 21 -3.73 -16.46 -22.65
N ALA A 22 -3.17 -16.32 -23.86
CA ALA A 22 -3.95 -16.16 -25.08
C ALA A 22 -4.80 -17.41 -25.37
N ASP A 23 -4.26 -18.61 -25.15
CA ASP A 23 -4.99 -19.86 -25.31
C ASP A 23 -6.13 -20.00 -24.27
N LEU A 24 -5.90 -19.59 -23.02
CA LEU A 24 -6.94 -19.53 -22.00
C LEU A 24 -8.02 -18.48 -22.29
N SER A 25 -7.64 -17.32 -22.85
CA SER A 25 -8.58 -16.28 -23.26
C SER A 25 -9.43 -16.69 -24.46
N ASN A 26 -8.88 -17.51 -25.36
CA ASN A 26 -9.58 -18.01 -26.55
C ASN A 26 -10.37 -19.30 -26.27
N ALA A 27 -10.11 -19.97 -25.16
CA ALA A 27 -10.93 -21.06 -24.65
C ALA A 27 -12.24 -20.49 -24.06
N ALA A 28 -13.20 -20.19 -24.95
CA ALA A 28 -14.56 -19.86 -24.57
C ALA A 28 -15.13 -20.98 -23.65
N PRO A 29 -15.93 -20.63 -22.62
CA PRO A 29 -16.44 -21.62 -21.68
C PRO A 29 -17.35 -22.61 -22.41
N ALA A 30 -16.92 -23.87 -22.44
CA ALA A 30 -17.79 -24.97 -22.82
C ALA A 30 -19.01 -24.94 -21.87
N ALA A 31 -20.19 -24.77 -22.46
CA ALA A 31 -21.45 -24.75 -21.74
C ALA A 31 -21.57 -26.01 -20.85
N VAL A 32 -21.56 -25.79 -19.53
CA VAL A 32 -21.91 -26.82 -18.55
C VAL A 32 -23.42 -27.06 -18.66
N PRO A 33 -23.87 -28.27 -19.07
CA PRO A 33 -25.29 -28.56 -19.10
C PRO A 33 -25.74 -28.96 -17.70
N GLY A 34 -26.61 -28.15 -17.09
CA GLY A 34 -27.38 -28.55 -15.92
C GLY A 34 -27.24 -27.65 -14.70
N PHE A 35 -27.80 -26.44 -14.78
CA PHE A 35 -28.33 -25.76 -13.60
C PHE A 35 -29.67 -25.10 -13.97
N PRO A 36 -30.75 -25.33 -13.19
CA PRO A 36 -32.09 -24.88 -13.56
C PRO A 36 -32.27 -23.38 -13.32
N THR A 37 -32.79 -22.73 -14.36
CA THR A 37 -33.24 -21.34 -14.42
C THR A 37 -34.37 -21.08 -13.43
N ILE A 38 -34.15 -20.23 -12.43
CA ILE A 38 -35.25 -19.66 -11.62
C ILE A 38 -35.81 -18.47 -12.39
N THR A 39 -36.87 -18.72 -13.15
CA THR A 39 -37.66 -17.68 -13.79
C THR A 39 -38.66 -17.06 -12.81
N LYS A 40 -38.72 -15.74 -12.90
CA LYS A 40 -39.65 -14.79 -12.29
C LYS A 40 -41.10 -15.31 -12.30
N THR A 41 -41.73 -15.36 -11.12
CA THR A 41 -43.20 -15.36 -11.01
C THR A 41 -43.64 -14.03 -10.44
N LYS A 42 -44.20 -13.19 -11.32
CA LYS A 42 -44.84 -11.91 -11.01
C LYS A 42 -46.29 -12.21 -10.64
N SER A 43 -46.61 -12.24 -9.35
CA SER A 43 -48.00 -12.16 -8.88
C SER A 43 -48.27 -10.74 -8.40
N LYS A 44 -49.44 -10.25 -8.80
CA LYS A 44 -49.95 -8.89 -8.74
C LYS A 44 -51.07 -8.92 -7.71
N LEU A 45 -50.98 -8.17 -6.62
CA LEU A 45 -52.14 -7.63 -5.88
C LEU A 45 -51.67 -6.68 -4.76
N MET A 46 -52.20 -5.44 -4.79
CA MET A 46 -52.56 -4.55 -3.66
C MET A 46 -51.43 -4.18 -2.65
N ASP A 47 -51.15 -2.94 -2.26
CA ASP A 47 -51.74 -1.61 -2.41
C ASP A 47 -50.62 -0.59 -2.09
N ASP A 48 -50.78 0.63 -2.59
CA ASP A 48 -50.33 1.93 -2.03
C ASP A 48 -49.00 2.01 -1.24
N ASP A 49 -47.98 2.67 -1.81
CA ASP A 49 -47.46 3.92 -1.25
C ASP A 49 -46.34 4.54 -2.13
N ASP A 50 -46.45 5.85 -2.34
CA ASP A 50 -45.48 6.73 -2.96
C ASP A 50 -44.16 6.79 -2.14
N ASN A 51 -43.00 6.57 -2.76
CA ASN A 51 -41.96 7.60 -2.79
C ASN A 51 -40.76 7.26 -3.69
N ARG A 52 -40.25 8.31 -4.35
CA ARG A 52 -39.03 8.35 -5.17
C ARG A 52 -37.81 7.72 -4.49
N SER A 53 -37.16 6.79 -5.17
CA SER A 53 -35.70 6.65 -5.12
C SER A 53 -35.18 6.31 -6.52
N SER A 54 -34.20 7.08 -6.96
CA SER A 54 -33.49 6.92 -8.23
C SER A 54 -32.47 5.79 -8.08
N ASP A 55 -32.74 4.64 -8.68
CA ASP A 55 -31.78 3.56 -8.84
C ASP A 55 -30.64 4.02 -9.74
N MET A 56 -29.53 4.41 -9.12
CA MET A 56 -28.26 4.68 -9.81
C MET A 56 -27.58 3.35 -10.11
N SER A 57 -27.21 3.15 -11.37
CA SER A 57 -26.58 1.92 -11.86
C SER A 57 -25.20 1.69 -11.21
N VAL A 58 -24.86 0.44 -10.89
CA VAL A 58 -23.53 0.07 -10.35
C VAL A 58 -22.40 0.45 -11.32
N ASP A 59 -22.68 0.51 -12.63
CA ASP A 59 -21.71 0.99 -13.64
C ASP A 59 -21.52 2.51 -13.60
N GLU A 60 -22.54 3.28 -13.21
CA GLU A 60 -22.40 4.72 -12.95
C GLU A 60 -21.64 4.95 -11.63
N MET A 61 -21.89 4.14 -10.60
CA MET A 61 -21.20 4.20 -9.31
C MET A 61 -19.69 3.91 -9.43
N PHE A 62 -19.30 2.96 -10.30
CA PHE A 62 -17.88 2.69 -10.58
C PHE A 62 -17.22 3.74 -11.49
N GLY A 63 -17.98 4.31 -12.44
CA GLY A 63 -17.50 5.41 -13.29
C GLY A 63 -17.24 6.70 -12.51
N THR A 64 -18.04 6.98 -11.47
CA THR A 64 -17.88 8.17 -10.62
C THR A 64 -16.82 8.00 -9.53
N ALA A 65 -16.59 6.77 -9.03
CA ALA A 65 -15.66 6.54 -7.91
C ALA A 65 -14.17 6.51 -8.29
N VAL A 66 -13.82 6.27 -9.56
CA VAL A 66 -12.41 6.07 -9.97
C VAL A 66 -11.72 7.37 -10.42
N PHE A 67 -12.45 8.46 -10.70
CA PHE A 67 -11.85 9.68 -11.27
C PHE A 67 -12.38 11.03 -10.77
N MET A 68 -13.15 11.11 -9.69
CA MET A 68 -13.55 12.43 -9.16
C MET A 68 -13.35 12.55 -7.65
N PRO A 69 -12.32 13.29 -7.21
CA PRO A 69 -12.43 14.07 -5.99
C PRO A 69 -13.44 15.19 -6.26
N SER A 70 -14.40 15.31 -5.35
CA SER A 70 -15.51 16.28 -5.39
C SER A 70 -15.02 17.71 -5.64
N GLY A 71 -15.33 18.29 -6.80
CA GLY A 71 -15.11 19.72 -7.06
C GLY A 71 -15.06 20.19 -8.51
N ASP A 72 -14.92 19.31 -9.50
CA ASP A 72 -14.69 19.76 -10.89
C ASP A 72 -15.99 20.09 -11.65
N GLU A 73 -16.33 21.38 -11.75
CA GLU A 73 -17.22 21.88 -12.81
C GLU A 73 -16.52 21.72 -14.18
N VAL A 74 -16.86 20.65 -14.91
CA VAL A 74 -16.43 20.45 -16.30
C VAL A 74 -17.23 21.37 -17.22
N ARG A 75 -16.88 22.66 -17.24
CA ARG A 75 -17.44 23.62 -18.21
C ARG A 75 -16.54 23.67 -19.46
N GLY A 76 -16.80 22.78 -20.42
CA GLY A 76 -16.19 22.84 -21.76
C GLY A 76 -15.04 21.88 -22.05
N GLY A 77 -14.90 20.77 -21.33
CA GLY A 77 -13.92 19.72 -21.64
C GLY A 77 -12.46 20.08 -21.33
N VAL A 78 -12.24 21.19 -20.63
CA VAL A 78 -10.94 21.59 -20.07
C VAL A 78 -11.17 21.84 -18.58
N THR A 79 -10.55 21.04 -17.72
CA THR A 79 -10.51 21.35 -16.28
C THR A 79 -9.78 22.68 -16.11
N THR A 80 -10.49 23.70 -15.64
CA THR A 80 -9.96 25.05 -15.47
C THR A 80 -8.99 25.15 -14.30
N MET A 81 -9.08 24.22 -13.34
CA MET A 81 -8.11 24.07 -12.26
C MET A 81 -6.85 23.36 -12.80
N GLY A 82 -5.67 23.90 -12.50
CA GLY A 82 -4.39 23.21 -12.75
C GLY A 82 -4.26 21.92 -11.95
N PRO A 83 -3.14 21.19 -12.10
CA PRO A 83 -2.83 20.13 -11.14
C PRO A 83 -2.87 20.73 -9.73
N CYS A 84 -3.64 20.12 -8.84
CA CYS A 84 -3.80 20.55 -7.45
C CYS A 84 -3.33 19.42 -6.53
N TYR A 85 -2.77 19.78 -5.38
CA TYR A 85 -2.51 18.86 -4.29
C TYR A 85 -3.69 18.96 -3.32
N GLU A 86 -4.44 17.88 -3.17
CA GLU A 86 -5.49 17.77 -2.16
C GLU A 86 -4.86 17.64 -0.78
N ILE A 87 -5.27 18.52 0.13
CA ILE A 87 -4.77 18.50 1.50
C ILE A 87 -5.41 17.29 2.19
N GLN A 88 -4.57 16.41 2.73
CA GLN A 88 -5.02 15.22 3.42
C GLN A 88 -5.24 15.53 4.91
N GLN A 89 -6.16 14.81 5.55
CA GLN A 89 -6.30 14.81 7.01
C GLN A 89 -5.17 13.99 7.64
N SER A 90 -3.94 14.48 7.51
CA SER A 90 -2.71 13.89 8.04
C SER A 90 -2.01 14.84 8.99
N ILE A 91 -1.23 14.31 9.94
CA ILE A 91 -0.41 15.14 10.85
C ILE A 91 0.61 15.97 10.09
N TRP A 92 1.11 15.45 8.97
CA TRP A 92 2.06 16.16 8.14
C TRP A 92 1.43 17.42 7.55
N ASP A 93 0.20 17.31 7.04
CA ASP A 93 -0.51 18.43 6.45
C ASP A 93 -1.05 19.38 7.53
N ALA A 94 -1.37 18.89 8.73
CA ALA A 94 -1.68 19.73 9.89
C ALA A 94 -0.52 20.66 10.28
N CYS A 95 0.73 20.35 9.91
CA CYS A 95 1.84 21.28 10.11
C CYS A 95 1.69 22.57 9.30
N LEU A 96 0.87 22.58 8.23
CA LEU A 96 0.53 23.79 7.48
C LEU A 96 -0.17 24.80 8.38
N VAL A 97 -0.99 24.39 9.34
CA VAL A 97 -1.76 25.37 10.12
C VAL A 97 -1.00 25.91 11.34
N VAL A 98 0.18 25.34 11.63
CA VAL A 98 1.03 25.74 12.75
C VAL A 98 1.51 27.19 12.61
N GLY A 99 1.29 27.98 13.65
CA GLY A 99 1.69 29.38 13.71
C GLY A 99 0.84 30.34 12.88
N LEU A 100 -0.29 29.88 12.32
CA LEU A 100 -1.29 30.78 11.74
C LEU A 100 -2.04 31.52 12.86
N PRO A 101 -2.41 32.80 12.67
CA PRO A 101 -3.11 33.58 13.70
C PRO A 101 -4.53 33.06 14.00
N ILE A 102 -5.10 32.25 13.11
CA ILE A 102 -6.42 31.63 13.29
C ILE A 102 -6.41 30.50 14.32
N ILE A 103 -5.23 29.93 14.60
CA ILE A 103 -5.06 28.82 15.55
C ILE A 103 -4.39 29.33 16.83
N SER A 104 -4.86 28.84 17.97
CA SER A 104 -4.27 29.15 19.27
C SER A 104 -2.82 28.64 19.34
N HIS A 105 -1.95 29.35 20.06
CA HIS A 105 -0.59 28.88 20.33
C HIS A 105 -0.56 27.48 20.97
N TRP A 106 -1.56 27.15 21.78
CA TRP A 106 -1.71 25.82 22.39
C TRP A 106 -2.01 24.73 21.37
N ASP A 107 -2.95 24.98 20.46
CA ASP A 107 -3.30 24.05 19.39
C ASP A 107 -2.10 23.82 18.45
N SER A 108 -1.35 24.88 18.14
CA SER A 108 -0.09 24.77 17.39
C SER A 108 0.96 23.93 18.14
N ALA A 109 1.10 24.10 19.46
CA ALA A 109 2.02 23.29 20.26
C ALA A 109 1.62 21.81 20.29
N ILE A 110 0.32 21.52 20.37
CA ILE A 110 -0.20 20.14 20.30
C ILE A 110 0.16 19.51 18.96
N ILE A 111 -0.07 20.19 17.84
CA ILE A 111 0.28 19.67 16.50
C ILE A 111 1.77 19.34 16.43
N VAL A 112 2.65 20.23 16.89
CA VAL A 112 4.11 19.97 16.90
C VAL A 112 4.46 18.73 17.72
N VAL A 113 3.85 18.55 18.90
CA VAL A 113 4.05 17.34 19.73
C VAL A 113 3.54 16.09 19.00
N LEU A 114 2.39 16.16 18.34
CA LEU A 114 1.85 15.05 17.54
C LEU A 114 2.74 14.70 16.36
N THR A 115 3.32 15.69 15.67
CA THR A 115 4.29 15.46 14.60
C THR A 115 5.55 14.77 15.12
N LEU A 116 6.08 15.19 16.27
CA LEU A 116 7.23 14.52 16.89
C LEU A 116 6.90 13.08 17.28
N MET A 117 5.72 12.85 17.88
CA MET A 117 5.25 11.52 18.22
C MET A 117 5.10 10.63 16.98
N ASN A 118 4.55 11.17 15.89
CA ASN A 118 4.41 10.48 14.62
C ASN A 118 5.77 10.09 14.03
N ILE A 119 6.74 11.02 14.02
CA ILE A 119 8.11 10.73 13.57
C ILE A 119 8.72 9.60 14.40
N VAL A 120 8.60 9.65 15.73
CA VAL A 120 9.15 8.62 16.63
C VAL A 120 8.48 7.27 16.37
N ALA A 121 7.15 7.25 16.21
CA ALA A 121 6.39 6.04 15.94
C ALA A 121 6.81 5.42 14.59
N GLN A 122 6.77 6.19 13.50
CA GLN A 122 7.12 5.70 12.17
C GLN A 122 8.58 5.24 12.08
N VAL A 123 9.53 6.01 12.63
CA VAL A 123 10.95 5.60 12.69
C VAL A 123 11.13 4.35 13.56
N GLY A 124 10.42 4.25 14.68
CA GLY A 124 10.40 3.08 15.54
C GLY A 124 9.91 1.82 14.83
N PHE A 125 8.80 1.91 14.09
CA PHE A 125 8.29 0.81 13.29
C PHE A 125 9.25 0.39 12.17
N VAL A 126 9.80 1.34 11.41
CA VAL A 126 10.81 1.05 10.39
C VAL A 126 12.03 0.35 11.01
N TYR A 127 12.49 0.82 12.17
CA TYR A 127 13.60 0.20 12.89
C TYR A 127 13.27 -1.24 13.32
N ILE A 128 12.09 -1.47 13.89
CA ILE A 128 11.64 -2.80 14.32
C ILE A 128 11.55 -3.76 13.13
N VAL A 129 10.90 -3.36 12.05
CA VAL A 129 10.77 -4.17 10.83
C VAL A 129 12.16 -4.52 10.27
N LYS A 130 13.06 -3.53 10.20
CA LYS A 130 14.41 -3.74 9.68
C LYS A 130 15.24 -4.71 10.53
N GLN A 131 15.18 -4.59 11.85
CA GLN A 131 16.01 -5.39 12.75
C GLN A 131 15.46 -6.77 13.05
N TYR A 132 14.14 -6.88 13.26
CA TYR A 132 13.54 -8.11 13.77
C TYR A 132 12.77 -8.91 12.71
N MET A 133 12.30 -8.26 11.64
CA MET A 133 11.44 -8.92 10.65
C MET A 133 12.14 -9.19 9.32
N SER A 134 13.16 -8.41 8.97
CA SER A 134 13.87 -8.53 7.67
C SER A 134 14.98 -9.59 7.66
N GLU A 135 15.10 -10.45 8.68
CA GLU A 135 16.06 -11.56 8.64
C GLU A 135 15.77 -12.51 7.47
N SER A 136 16.83 -13.12 6.92
CA SER A 136 16.69 -14.02 5.78
C SER A 136 15.88 -15.26 6.15
N ILE A 137 15.00 -15.70 5.24
CA ILE A 137 14.20 -16.94 5.29
C ILE A 137 14.94 -18.14 5.88
N LEU A 138 16.21 -18.29 5.54
CA LEU A 138 17.10 -19.33 6.03
C LEU A 138 18.34 -18.65 6.60
N GLY A 139 18.24 -18.20 7.84
CA GLY A 139 19.39 -17.72 8.59
C GLY A 139 20.50 -18.77 8.63
N HIS A 140 21.74 -18.34 8.86
CA HIS A 140 22.91 -19.23 8.89
C HIS A 140 22.72 -20.40 9.88
N GLU A 141 22.12 -20.13 11.04
CA GLU A 141 21.85 -21.15 12.05
C GLU A 141 20.81 -22.17 11.59
N GLN A 142 19.67 -21.72 11.05
CA GLN A 142 18.63 -22.61 10.52
C GLN A 142 19.15 -23.47 9.36
N LEU A 143 19.95 -22.89 8.46
CA LEU A 143 20.59 -23.64 7.39
C LEU A 143 21.50 -24.73 7.96
N GLN A 144 22.29 -24.41 9.00
CA GLN A 144 23.15 -25.37 9.67
C GLN A 144 22.34 -26.49 10.34
N GLU A 145 21.19 -26.18 10.95
CA GLU A 145 20.28 -27.17 11.52
C GLU A 145 19.68 -28.09 10.45
N LEU A 146 19.24 -27.56 9.31
CA LEU A 146 18.74 -28.35 8.19
C LEU A 146 19.81 -29.27 7.60
N VAL A 147 21.04 -28.78 7.48
CA VAL A 147 22.19 -29.59 7.06
C VAL A 147 22.46 -30.69 8.08
N ARG A 148 22.48 -30.36 9.37
CA ARG A 148 22.71 -31.32 10.46
C ARG A 148 21.63 -32.39 10.51
N PHE A 149 20.37 -32.02 10.33
CA PHE A 149 19.25 -32.95 10.20
C PHE A 149 19.49 -33.90 9.02
N ARG A 150 19.84 -33.35 7.84
CA ARG A 150 20.08 -34.13 6.64
C ARG A 150 21.23 -35.13 6.82
N THR A 151 22.35 -34.74 7.42
CA THR A 151 23.52 -35.62 7.54
C THR A 151 23.41 -36.65 8.65
N ASN A 152 22.79 -36.30 9.78
CA ASN A 152 22.84 -37.14 10.98
C ASN A 152 21.54 -37.91 11.26
N ILE A 153 20.38 -37.37 10.89
CA ILE A 153 19.08 -37.91 11.31
C ILE A 153 18.32 -38.50 10.11
N ALA A 154 18.26 -37.76 9.00
CA ALA A 154 17.35 -38.06 7.88
C ALA A 154 17.67 -39.39 7.17
N HIS A 155 18.91 -39.88 7.28
CA HIS A 155 19.38 -41.13 6.69
C HIS A 155 19.63 -42.26 7.71
N ASP A 156 19.42 -42.01 9.00
CA ASP A 156 19.62 -43.04 10.03
C ASP A 156 18.48 -44.07 9.97
N VAL A 157 18.86 -45.35 9.90
CA VAL A 157 17.93 -46.50 9.90
C VAL A 157 17.00 -46.48 11.11
N LYS A 158 17.41 -45.89 12.24
CA LYS A 158 16.60 -45.77 13.45
C LYS A 158 15.31 -44.98 13.22
N TYR A 159 15.33 -43.98 12.34
CA TYR A 159 14.17 -43.15 12.03
C TYR A 159 13.54 -43.49 10.66
N ALA A 160 14.03 -44.53 9.99
CA ALA A 160 13.45 -45.00 8.74
C ALA A 160 12.16 -45.79 9.01
N ASP A 161 11.22 -45.71 8.07
CA ASP A 161 10.06 -46.60 8.10
C ASP A 161 10.47 -47.98 7.58
N LEU A 162 10.55 -48.94 8.50
CA LEU A 162 10.91 -50.32 8.19
C LEU A 162 9.81 -51.06 7.41
N GLY A 163 8.57 -50.59 7.46
CA GLY A 163 7.45 -51.17 6.71
C GLY A 163 7.56 -50.89 5.21
N THR A 164 7.76 -49.62 4.84
CA THR A 164 7.90 -49.22 3.43
C THR A 164 9.35 -49.22 2.91
N GLY A 165 10.33 -49.36 3.81
CA GLY A 165 11.76 -49.29 3.47
C GLY A 165 12.22 -47.89 3.06
N ARG A 166 11.49 -46.83 3.45
CA ARG A 166 11.81 -45.44 3.10
C ARG A 166 12.54 -44.75 4.23
N SER A 167 13.66 -44.09 3.91
CA SER A 167 14.34 -43.20 4.85
C SER A 167 13.47 -42.01 5.22
N LEU A 168 13.71 -41.43 6.40
CA LEU A 168 13.02 -40.21 6.85
C LEU A 168 13.20 -39.06 5.85
N ALA A 169 14.39 -38.92 5.26
CA ALA A 169 14.65 -37.95 4.20
C ALA A 169 13.67 -38.08 3.02
N ARG A 170 13.40 -39.32 2.58
CA ARG A 170 12.49 -39.58 1.47
C ARG A 170 11.04 -39.27 1.84
N GLN A 171 10.66 -39.55 3.08
CA GLN A 171 9.32 -39.25 3.59
C GLN A 171 9.10 -37.72 3.67
N VAL A 172 10.06 -36.95 4.19
CA VAL A 172 10.00 -35.48 4.22
C VAL A 172 9.94 -34.89 2.82
N CYS A 173 10.78 -35.35 1.89
CA CYS A 173 10.75 -34.86 0.50
C CYS A 173 9.52 -35.33 -0.28
N GLY A 174 8.91 -36.44 0.11
CA GLY A 174 7.68 -36.97 -0.46
C GLY A 174 6.42 -36.31 0.08
N LEU A 175 6.56 -35.46 1.12
CA LEU A 175 5.44 -34.89 1.87
C LEU A 175 4.49 -35.98 2.41
N ASP A 176 5.05 -37.09 2.91
CA ASP A 176 4.28 -38.16 3.54
C ASP A 176 3.60 -37.63 4.84
N GLU A 177 2.36 -38.03 5.11
CA GLU A 177 1.57 -37.49 6.23
C GLU A 177 2.17 -37.85 7.61
N GLN A 178 2.17 -36.85 8.50
CA GLN A 178 2.48 -36.96 9.95
C GLN A 178 3.84 -37.58 10.29
N LEU A 179 4.90 -36.77 10.19
CA LEU A 179 6.27 -37.13 10.60
C LEU A 179 6.60 -36.54 11.99
N PRO A 180 6.40 -37.28 13.10
CA PRO A 180 6.59 -36.75 14.46
C PRO A 180 8.02 -36.29 14.75
N TRP A 181 9.01 -36.83 14.04
CA TRP A 181 10.44 -36.54 14.25
C TRP A 181 11.01 -35.50 13.27
N ALA A 182 10.21 -34.99 12.33
CA ALA A 182 10.68 -34.09 11.28
C ALA A 182 9.64 -33.02 10.87
N SER A 183 8.75 -32.64 11.80
CA SER A 183 7.66 -31.68 11.53
C SER A 183 8.18 -30.34 10.99
N THR A 184 9.23 -29.79 11.59
CA THR A 184 9.84 -28.52 11.16
C THR A 184 10.38 -28.58 9.73
N GLN A 185 11.02 -29.69 9.36
CA GLN A 185 11.60 -29.89 8.03
C GLN A 185 10.52 -30.17 7.00
N PHE A 186 9.50 -30.94 7.38
CA PHE A 186 8.30 -31.15 6.58
C PHE A 186 7.63 -29.81 6.24
N THR A 187 7.33 -28.97 7.23
CA THR A 187 6.70 -27.65 7.00
C THR A 187 7.57 -26.74 6.14
N ALA A 188 8.89 -26.72 6.35
CA ALA A 188 9.79 -25.92 5.52
C ALA A 188 9.79 -26.36 4.05
N VAL A 189 9.82 -27.69 3.80
CA VAL A 189 9.79 -28.25 2.44
C VAL A 189 8.44 -28.04 1.79
N ASP A 190 7.35 -28.24 2.53
CA ASP A 190 5.98 -28.02 2.05
C ASP A 190 5.76 -26.56 1.65
N ASN A 191 6.10 -25.61 2.54
CA ASN A 191 6.04 -24.18 2.24
C ASN A 191 6.87 -23.82 1.01
N LEU A 192 8.08 -24.38 0.86
CA LEU A 192 8.94 -24.10 -0.28
C LEU A 192 8.38 -24.68 -1.59
N GLN A 193 7.79 -25.89 -1.56
CA GLN A 193 7.12 -26.46 -2.72
C GLN A 193 5.87 -25.67 -3.12
N ASN A 194 5.06 -25.27 -2.15
CA ASN A 194 3.85 -24.46 -2.39
C ASN A 194 4.22 -23.06 -2.90
N TYR A 195 5.29 -22.47 -2.37
CA TYR A 195 5.83 -21.19 -2.83
C TYR A 195 6.35 -21.28 -4.28
N ALA A 196 7.06 -22.35 -4.63
CA ALA A 196 7.57 -22.56 -5.98
C ALA A 196 6.45 -22.77 -7.02
N LYS A 197 5.33 -23.40 -6.64
CA LYS A 197 4.20 -23.66 -7.55
C LYS A 197 3.30 -22.43 -7.74
N THR A 198 2.86 -21.82 -6.64
CA THR A 198 1.83 -20.77 -6.66
C THR A 198 2.27 -19.51 -5.94
N GLY A 199 3.09 -19.62 -4.89
CA GLY A 199 3.49 -18.48 -4.08
C GLY A 199 4.33 -17.44 -4.82
N THR A 200 5.03 -17.81 -5.90
CA THR A 200 5.83 -16.84 -6.69
C THR A 200 4.95 -15.76 -7.32
N LEU A 201 3.80 -16.12 -7.89
CA LEU A 201 2.87 -15.13 -8.46
C LEU A 201 2.27 -14.26 -7.35
N LEU A 202 1.87 -14.88 -6.24
CA LEU A 202 1.32 -14.18 -5.09
C LEU A 202 2.33 -13.18 -4.51
N ALA A 203 3.60 -13.58 -4.36
CA ALA A 203 4.70 -12.74 -3.93
C ALA A 203 4.92 -11.55 -4.86
N LEU A 204 4.92 -11.76 -6.17
CA LEU A 204 5.04 -10.68 -7.15
C LEU A 204 3.86 -9.70 -7.07
N LEU A 205 2.63 -10.21 -6.91
CA LEU A 205 1.44 -9.37 -6.76
C LEU A 205 1.49 -8.58 -5.46
N ALA A 206 1.83 -9.19 -4.32
CA ALA A 206 1.90 -8.49 -3.04
C ALA A 206 3.02 -7.43 -3.03
N ILE A 207 4.20 -7.75 -3.56
CA ILE A 207 5.30 -6.77 -3.72
C ILE A 207 4.86 -5.66 -4.69
N GLY A 208 4.16 -5.99 -5.77
CA GLY A 208 3.60 -5.00 -6.71
C GLY A 208 2.61 -4.06 -6.03
N CYS A 209 1.66 -4.59 -5.26
CA CYS A 209 0.70 -3.81 -4.47
C CYS A 209 1.41 -2.94 -3.42
N TRP A 210 2.41 -3.48 -2.74
CA TRP A 210 3.23 -2.76 -1.77
C TRP A 210 4.00 -1.60 -2.42
N LEU A 211 4.64 -1.84 -3.57
CA LEU A 211 5.33 -0.81 -4.33
C LEU A 211 4.37 0.25 -4.86
N ALA A 212 3.17 -0.13 -5.32
CA ALA A 212 2.16 0.82 -5.74
C ALA A 212 1.69 1.71 -4.57
N THR A 213 1.49 1.12 -3.39
CA THR A 213 1.07 1.83 -2.17
C THR A 213 2.13 2.82 -1.71
N THR A 214 3.39 2.39 -1.65
CA THR A 214 4.52 3.26 -1.30
C THR A 214 4.79 4.33 -2.35
N LEU A 215 4.62 4.03 -3.63
CA LEU A 215 4.78 5.00 -4.72
C LEU A 215 3.68 6.07 -4.68
N ARG A 216 2.42 5.69 -4.39
CA ARG A 216 1.33 6.65 -4.15
C ARG A 216 1.73 7.66 -3.07
N GLU A 217 2.29 7.18 -1.97
CA GLU A 217 2.75 8.03 -0.88
C GLU A 217 3.90 8.97 -1.31
N VAL A 218 4.88 8.47 -2.08
CA VAL A 218 5.94 9.31 -2.64
C VAL A 218 5.37 10.39 -3.58
N PHE A 219 4.36 10.06 -4.38
CA PHE A 219 3.70 11.04 -5.25
C PHE A 219 2.95 12.10 -4.44
N ASN A 220 2.25 11.73 -3.37
CA ASN A 220 1.61 12.69 -2.46
C ASN A 220 2.65 13.67 -1.88
N ILE A 221 3.77 13.16 -1.36
CA ILE A 221 4.87 13.99 -0.85
C ILE A 221 5.41 14.92 -1.95
N SER A 222 5.57 14.41 -3.16
CA SER A 222 6.07 15.21 -4.29
C SER A 222 5.09 16.32 -4.68
N GLY A 223 3.79 16.05 -4.65
CA GLY A 223 2.72 17.02 -4.89
C GLY A 223 2.71 18.10 -3.81
N PHE A 224 2.82 17.72 -2.54
CA PHE A 224 2.96 18.63 -1.41
C PHE A 224 4.18 19.56 -1.57
N VAL A 225 5.36 18.99 -1.90
CA VAL A 225 6.59 19.77 -2.12
C VAL A 225 6.45 20.69 -3.34
N ALA A 226 5.80 20.25 -4.41
CA ALA A 226 5.57 21.05 -5.61
C ALA A 226 4.62 22.23 -5.32
N ALA A 227 3.53 21.99 -4.57
CA ALA A 227 2.62 23.01 -4.09
C ALA A 227 3.34 24.04 -3.21
N LEU A 228 4.15 23.61 -2.23
CA LEU A 228 4.94 24.50 -1.38
C LEU A 228 5.92 25.39 -2.18
N ARG A 229 6.45 24.88 -3.30
CA ARG A 229 7.36 25.65 -4.18
C ARG A 229 6.63 26.63 -5.10
N GLY A 230 5.35 26.38 -5.39
CA GLY A 230 4.55 27.22 -6.27
C GLY A 230 4.09 28.55 -5.68
N TYR A 231 4.00 28.63 -4.36
CA TYR A 231 3.58 29.86 -3.70
C TYR A 231 4.62 30.97 -3.81
N GLU A 232 4.12 32.19 -4.06
CA GLU A 232 4.93 33.39 -4.05
C GLU A 232 5.50 33.65 -2.65
N ALA A 233 6.80 33.91 -2.60
CA ALA A 233 7.53 34.09 -1.36
C ALA A 233 7.30 35.50 -0.79
N GLY A 234 6.46 35.59 0.26
CA GLY A 234 6.18 36.82 1.00
C GLY A 234 6.98 36.96 2.30
N PRO A 235 6.95 38.13 2.97
CA PRO A 235 7.49 38.30 4.31
C PRO A 235 6.62 37.66 5.40
N TYR A 236 5.30 37.58 5.19
CA TYR A 236 4.33 36.95 6.08
C TYR A 236 3.42 36.02 5.29
N THR A 237 2.80 35.04 5.98
CA THR A 237 1.83 34.13 5.37
C THR A 237 0.44 34.78 5.43
N VAL A 238 -0.24 34.89 4.29
CA VAL A 238 -1.58 35.51 4.20
C VAL A 238 -2.58 34.49 3.72
N LEU A 239 -3.68 34.38 4.46
CA LEU A 239 -4.89 33.68 4.04
C LEU A 239 -5.82 34.71 3.40
N VAL A 240 -6.34 34.39 2.23
CA VAL A 240 -7.30 35.21 1.49
C VAL A 240 -8.53 34.36 1.26
N GLU A 241 -9.70 34.90 1.60
CA GLU A 241 -10.99 34.30 1.26
C GLU A 241 -11.19 34.40 -0.26
N SER A 242 -11.57 33.30 -0.90
CA SER A 242 -11.79 33.24 -2.34
C SER A 242 -13.01 34.10 -2.74
N GLU A 243 -12.90 34.91 -3.79
CA GLU A 243 -13.98 35.82 -4.23
C GLU A 243 -15.25 35.08 -4.74
N GLU A 244 -15.14 33.79 -5.07
CA GLU A 244 -16.21 32.97 -5.67
C GLU A 244 -16.90 31.98 -4.70
N GLY A 245 -16.55 31.94 -3.41
CA GLY A 245 -17.18 31.04 -2.44
C GLY A 245 -16.33 30.83 -1.18
N ASP A 246 -16.93 30.24 -0.15
CA ASP A 246 -16.50 30.07 1.26
C ASP A 246 -15.08 29.44 1.50
N GLU A 247 -14.28 29.26 0.45
CA GLU A 247 -12.97 28.62 0.50
C GLU A 247 -11.86 29.59 0.93
N VAL A 248 -11.01 29.14 1.86
CA VAL A 248 -9.84 29.88 2.32
C VAL A 248 -8.60 29.44 1.53
N LYS A 249 -7.96 30.38 0.81
CA LYS A 249 -6.75 30.10 0.02
C LYS A 249 -5.52 30.75 0.65
N ILE A 250 -4.40 30.03 0.66
CA ILE A 250 -3.10 30.61 1.01
C ILE A 250 -2.64 31.45 -0.19
N ALA A 251 -2.51 32.77 -0.05
CA ALA A 251 -2.06 33.62 -1.16
C ALA A 251 -0.53 33.71 -1.24
N THR A 252 0.11 33.90 -0.09
CA THR A 252 1.57 34.04 0.02
C THR A 252 2.08 33.26 1.22
N MET A 253 3.29 32.69 1.11
CA MET A 253 3.93 31.95 2.20
C MET A 253 5.33 32.50 2.47
N SER A 254 5.67 32.64 3.76
CA SER A 254 7.01 33.10 4.14
C SER A 254 8.10 32.07 3.80
N ARG A 255 9.28 32.55 3.36
CA ARG A 255 10.42 31.69 3.01
C ARG A 255 10.89 30.83 4.18
N GLY A 256 10.89 31.41 5.39
CA GLY A 256 11.27 30.70 6.61
C GLY A 256 10.35 29.52 6.90
N ARG A 257 9.03 29.74 6.80
CA ARG A 257 8.03 28.69 6.98
C ARG A 257 8.12 27.62 5.91
N ARG A 258 8.27 28.00 4.64
CA ARG A 258 8.44 27.03 3.54
C ARG A 258 9.64 26.12 3.78
N ASN A 259 10.79 26.68 4.17
CA ASN A 259 11.98 25.90 4.46
C ASN A 259 11.79 25.02 5.71
N MET A 260 11.11 25.52 6.75
CA MET A 260 10.77 24.75 7.94
C MET A 260 9.89 23.55 7.60
N LEU A 261 8.79 23.74 6.84
CA LEU A 261 7.92 22.66 6.38
C LEU A 261 8.70 21.65 5.52
N PHE A 262 9.58 22.11 4.64
CA PHE A 262 10.40 21.19 3.85
C PHE A 262 11.33 20.34 4.73
N ILE A 263 12.05 20.96 5.66
CA ILE A 263 13.07 20.29 6.49
C ILE A 263 12.45 19.39 7.56
N PHE A 264 11.34 19.80 8.18
CA PHE A 264 10.75 19.11 9.33
C PHE A 264 9.52 18.25 8.99
N VAL A 265 8.92 18.41 7.82
CA VAL A 265 7.72 17.66 7.39
C VAL A 265 8.06 16.81 6.16
N ALA A 266 8.35 17.45 5.03
CA ALA A 266 8.52 16.73 3.77
C ALA A 266 9.76 15.81 3.75
N PHE A 267 10.89 16.28 4.27
CA PHE A 267 12.13 15.51 4.28
C PHE A 267 12.06 14.25 5.19
N PRO A 268 11.59 14.33 6.46
CA PRO A 268 11.40 13.15 7.28
C PRO A 268 10.38 12.17 6.71
N ARG A 269 9.24 12.67 6.20
CA ARG A 269 8.21 11.84 5.55
C ARG A 269 8.78 11.06 4.36
N LEU A 270 9.57 11.72 3.52
CA LEU A 270 10.26 11.11 2.39
C LEU A 270 11.30 10.06 2.83
N LEU A 271 12.10 10.36 3.87
CA LEU A 271 13.09 9.43 4.39
C LEU A 271 12.44 8.16 4.94
N VAL A 272 11.33 8.30 5.68
CA VAL A 272 10.54 7.17 6.18
C VAL A 272 9.96 6.36 5.02
N ALA A 273 9.32 7.01 4.05
CA ALA A 273 8.71 6.33 2.90
C ALA A 273 9.74 5.51 2.11
N PHE A 274 10.91 6.07 1.81
CA PHE A 274 11.98 5.34 1.12
C PHE A 274 12.56 4.20 1.96
N SER A 275 12.75 4.43 3.27
CA SER A 275 13.25 3.38 4.17
C SER A 275 12.28 2.22 4.26
N LEU A 276 10.98 2.52 4.40
CA LEU A 276 9.92 1.52 4.48
C LEU A 276 9.74 0.79 3.16
N MET A 277 9.87 1.47 2.01
CA MET A 277 9.86 0.84 0.69
C MET A 277 10.97 -0.23 0.58
N ASP A 278 12.23 0.10 0.90
CA ASP A 278 13.34 -0.86 0.87
C ASP A 278 13.15 -2.01 1.88
N THR A 279 12.84 -1.70 3.14
CA THR A 279 12.69 -2.72 4.18
C THR A 279 11.46 -3.60 3.94
N GLY A 280 10.35 -3.02 3.48
CA GLY A 280 9.10 -3.71 3.21
C GLY A 280 9.21 -4.65 2.01
N THR A 281 9.88 -4.23 0.94
CA THR A 281 10.15 -5.13 -0.21
C THR A 281 11.02 -6.31 0.19
N ARG A 282 12.08 -6.08 1.00
CA ARG A 282 12.92 -7.18 1.51
C ARG A 282 12.15 -8.11 2.43
N TYR A 283 11.31 -7.57 3.31
CA TYR A 283 10.49 -8.35 4.23
C TYR A 283 9.49 -9.25 3.49
N LEU A 284 8.77 -8.69 2.51
CA LEU A 284 7.82 -9.45 1.68
C LEU A 284 8.51 -10.50 0.81
N ALA A 285 9.66 -10.15 0.21
CA ALA A 285 10.46 -11.10 -0.57
C ALA A 285 11.01 -12.26 0.28
N ASN A 286 11.20 -12.02 1.58
CA ASN A 286 11.64 -13.02 2.56
C ASN A 286 10.48 -13.75 3.25
N THR A 287 9.23 -13.65 2.79
CA THR A 287 8.11 -14.38 3.39
C THR A 287 7.80 -15.64 2.57
N LEU A 288 7.98 -16.83 3.15
CA LEU A 288 7.71 -18.12 2.49
C LEU A 288 6.26 -18.59 2.60
N ALA A 289 5.60 -18.28 3.73
CA ALA A 289 4.22 -18.69 3.96
C ALA A 289 3.29 -17.78 3.14
N LEU A 290 2.48 -18.38 2.28
CA LEU A 290 1.60 -17.63 1.38
C LEU A 290 0.55 -16.82 2.16
N GLU A 291 0.06 -17.37 3.28
CA GLU A 291 -0.92 -16.72 4.16
C GLU A 291 -0.35 -15.45 4.79
N ASP A 292 0.90 -15.51 5.25
CA ASP A 292 1.59 -14.40 5.89
C ASP A 292 1.90 -13.27 4.91
N LEU A 293 2.07 -13.58 3.62
CA LEU A 293 2.51 -12.62 2.61
C LEU A 293 1.50 -11.46 2.43
N ILE A 294 0.20 -11.75 2.39
CA ILE A 294 -0.85 -10.72 2.30
C ILE A 294 -0.96 -9.98 3.64
N LEU A 295 -0.95 -10.71 4.76
CA LEU A 295 -1.06 -10.12 6.10
C LEU A 295 0.09 -9.13 6.37
N ASN A 296 1.31 -9.51 6.01
CA ASN A 296 2.51 -8.70 6.14
C ASN A 296 2.45 -7.46 5.24
N ALA A 297 1.92 -7.58 4.03
CA ALA A 297 1.76 -6.42 3.12
C ALA A 297 0.77 -5.40 3.69
N VAL A 298 -0.36 -5.87 4.23
CA VAL A 298 -1.37 -5.01 4.88
C VAL A 298 -0.80 -4.37 6.15
N ALA A 299 -0.05 -5.12 6.96
CA ALA A 299 0.59 -4.58 8.15
C ALA A 299 1.61 -3.49 7.83
N LEU A 300 2.37 -3.63 6.74
CA LEU A 300 3.27 -2.57 6.27
C LEU A 300 2.51 -1.34 5.76
N ALA A 301 1.36 -1.53 5.08
CA ALA A 301 0.51 -0.42 4.64
C ALA A 301 -0.05 0.36 5.84
N PHE A 302 -0.45 -0.33 6.92
CA PHE A 302 -0.87 0.32 8.15
C PHE A 302 0.18 1.27 8.75
N ILE A 303 1.48 0.97 8.59
CA ILE A 303 2.55 1.87 9.07
C ILE A 303 2.57 3.18 8.28
N LEU A 304 2.22 3.15 6.99
CA LEU A 304 2.11 4.36 6.16
C LEU A 304 0.94 5.23 6.60
N ASP A 305 -0.20 4.63 6.95
CA ASP A 305 -1.44 5.33 7.33
C ASP A 305 -1.47 5.75 8.83
N LEU A 306 -0.39 5.50 9.56
CA LEU A 306 -0.31 5.73 11.01
C LEU A 306 -0.45 7.22 11.39
N ASP A 307 0.02 8.12 10.53
CA ASP A 307 -0.10 9.55 10.71
C ASP A 307 -1.54 10.05 10.57
N GLU A 308 -2.31 9.50 9.64
CA GLU A 308 -3.76 9.74 9.52
C GLU A 308 -4.51 9.23 10.75
N LEU A 309 -4.09 8.07 11.29
CA LEU A 309 -4.66 7.53 12.52
C LEU A 309 -4.39 8.42 13.74
N ILE A 310 -3.15 8.90 13.91
CA ILE A 310 -2.84 9.80 15.03
C ILE A 310 -3.52 11.16 14.83
N GLU A 311 -3.63 11.66 13.59
CA GLU A 311 -4.40 12.87 13.27
C GLU A 311 -5.82 12.70 13.78
N SER A 312 -6.52 11.67 13.29
CA SER A 312 -7.94 11.44 13.54
C SER A 312 -8.27 11.18 15.01
N ALA A 313 -7.31 10.68 15.79
CA ALA A 313 -7.45 10.47 17.22
C ALA A 313 -7.16 11.72 18.07
N PHE A 314 -6.11 12.48 17.76
CA PHE A 314 -5.55 13.47 18.71
C PHE A 314 -5.53 14.91 18.23
N ALA A 315 -5.70 15.18 16.93
CA ALA A 315 -5.64 16.54 16.42
C ALA A 315 -6.77 17.43 16.97
N PRO A 316 -6.49 18.70 17.32
CA PRO A 316 -7.52 19.65 17.74
C PRO A 316 -8.56 19.88 16.64
N ARG A 317 -9.86 19.90 17.00
CA ARG A 317 -10.97 20.12 16.04
C ARG A 317 -10.82 21.39 15.20
N ARG A 318 -10.23 22.44 15.77
CA ARG A 318 -9.97 23.71 15.05
C ARG A 318 -8.98 23.55 13.92
N ALA A 319 -7.95 22.72 14.11
CA ALA A 319 -6.97 22.44 13.08
C ALA A 319 -7.61 21.68 11.91
N ARG A 320 -8.46 20.68 12.22
CA ARG A 320 -9.24 19.95 11.20
C ARG A 320 -10.13 20.86 10.40
N PHE A 321 -10.91 21.70 11.08
CA PHE A 321 -11.79 22.65 10.40
C PHE A 321 -11.00 23.54 9.43
N VAL A 322 -9.86 24.08 9.84
CA VAL A 322 -9.04 24.92 8.96
C VAL A 322 -8.44 24.12 7.79
N LEU A 323 -8.04 22.86 7.99
CA LEU A 323 -7.55 21.99 6.92
C LEU A 323 -8.65 21.64 5.92
N ASP A 324 -9.86 21.37 6.41
CA ASP A 324 -11.03 21.09 5.58
C ASP A 324 -11.36 22.31 4.70
N GLU A 325 -11.39 23.52 5.28
CA GLU A 325 -11.62 24.77 4.52
C GLU A 325 -10.50 25.12 3.52
N LEU A 326 -9.29 24.56 3.70
CA LEU A 326 -8.16 24.78 2.79
C LEU A 326 -8.20 23.88 1.55
N HIS A 327 -9.04 22.83 1.52
CA HIS A 327 -9.35 21.84 0.48
C HIS A 327 -8.21 21.42 -0.49
N ALA A 328 -7.62 22.33 -1.26
CA ALA A 328 -6.54 22.04 -2.20
C ALA A 328 -5.51 23.18 -2.35
N MET A 329 -4.25 22.81 -2.55
CA MET A 329 -3.16 23.73 -2.90
C MET A 329 -2.85 23.65 -4.41
N PRO A 330 -2.82 24.77 -5.15
CA PRO A 330 -2.48 24.75 -6.57
C PRO A 330 -1.01 24.39 -6.80
N ILE A 331 -0.75 23.49 -7.76
CA ILE A 331 0.60 23.14 -8.21
C ILE A 331 0.96 24.07 -9.37
N PRO A 332 2.12 24.76 -9.31
CA PRO A 332 2.52 25.70 -10.35
C PRO A 332 2.72 24.95 -11.67
N ARG A 333 2.02 25.39 -12.74
CA ARG A 333 2.25 24.83 -14.07
C ARG A 333 3.65 25.21 -14.55
N ILE A 334 4.43 24.21 -14.96
CA ILE A 334 5.72 24.44 -15.64
C ILE A 334 5.41 25.24 -16.91
N ARG A 335 5.82 26.51 -16.93
CA ARG A 335 5.69 27.36 -18.12
C ARG A 335 6.76 26.90 -19.11
N ILE A 336 6.37 26.03 -20.05
CA ILE A 336 7.26 25.56 -21.13
C ILE A 336 7.55 26.79 -22.01
N PRO A 337 8.83 27.15 -22.22
CA PRO A 337 9.23 28.35 -22.97
C PRO A 337 8.93 28.27 -24.47
#